data_AF-A0A3B9ABI8-F1
#
_entry.id   AF-A0A3B9ABI8-F1
#
_cell.length_a   1.000
_cell.length_b   1.000
_cell.length_c   1.000
_cell.angle_alpha   90.00
_cell.angle_beta   90.00
_cell.angle_gamma   90.00
#
_symmetry.space_group_name_H-M   'P 1'
#
loop_
_entity.id
_entity.type
_entity.pdbx_description
1 polymer ?
#
loop_
_entity_poly.entity_id
_entity_poly.type
_entity_poly.pdbx_seq_one_letter_code
_entity_poly.pdbx_strand_id
1 'polypeptide(L)'
;TFGTFHAASIDTIRRLFKPGTQGGGQALYGAVSFGIGGAVGSYLAGRYWTLGAELVFGVASLLCLLATLVAWYGFRDTRLHGTG
;
A
#
# COMPACT_ATOMS: atom_id res chain seq x y z
N THR A 1 4.11 11.40 -4.37
CA THR A 1 2.89 10.77 -3.84
C THR A 1 2.80 9.32 -4.33
N PHE A 2 2.26 9.04 -5.51
CA PHE A 2 2.12 7.67 -6.04
C PHE A 2 3.45 7.07 -6.51
N GLY A 3 4.16 7.70 -7.44
CA GLY A 3 5.37 7.13 -8.04
C GLY A 3 6.49 6.83 -7.04
N THR A 4 6.69 7.73 -6.07
CA THR A 4 7.65 7.53 -4.97
C THR A 4 7.26 6.35 -4.06
N PHE A 5 5.98 6.24 -3.70
CA PHE A 5 5.47 5.13 -2.90
C PHE A 5 5.57 3.80 -3.66
N HIS A 6 5.22 3.80 -4.94
CA HIS A 6 5.31 2.63 -5.81
C HIS A 6 6.76 2.15 -5.96
N ALA A 7 7.70 3.05 -6.31
CA ALA A 7 9.11 2.71 -6.45
C ALA A 7 9.70 2.15 -5.15
N ALA A 8 9.39 2.76 -4.01
CA ALA A 8 9.80 2.25 -2.69
C ALA A 8 9.20 0.87 -2.38
N SER A 9 7.94 0.63 -2.75
CA SER A 9 7.28 -0.67 -2.57
C SER A 9 7.93 -1.77 -3.42
N ILE A 10 8.23 -1.46 -4.69
CA ILE A 10 8.93 -2.40 -5.59
C ILE A 10 10.35 -2.68 -5.09
N ASP A 11 11.09 -1.67 -4.64
CA ASP A 11 12.42 -1.86 -4.05
C ASP A 11 12.38 -2.69 -2.76
N THR A 12 11.35 -2.47 -1.93
CA THR A 12 11.09 -3.27 -0.72
C THR A 12 10.87 -4.74 -1.07
N ILE A 13 10.02 -5.04 -2.07
CA ILE A 13 9.80 -6.40 -2.55
C ILE A 13 11.10 -7.01 -3.07
N ARG A 14 11.87 -6.25 -3.85
CA ARG A 14 13.16 -6.68 -4.39
C ARG A 14 14.14 -7.08 -3.28
N ARG A 15 14.19 -6.33 -2.16
CA ARG A 15 15.10 -6.59 -1.04
C ARG A 15 14.62 -7.71 -0.10
N LEU A 16 13.32 -7.84 0.13
CA LEU A 16 12.77 -8.79 1.10
C LEU A 16 12.58 -10.20 0.53
N PHE A 17 12.32 -10.32 -0.78
CA PHE A 17 12.08 -11.60 -1.43
C PHE A 17 13.37 -12.18 -2.02
N LYS A 18 13.46 -13.52 -2.01
CA LYS A 18 14.59 -14.23 -2.63
C LYS A 18 14.59 -14.02 -4.15
N PRO A 19 15.77 -13.99 -4.79
CA PRO A 19 15.86 -14.02 -6.25
C PRO A 19 14.97 -15.13 -6.84
N GLY A 20 14.24 -14.81 -7.91
CA GLY A 20 13.27 -15.73 -8.53
C GLY A 20 11.84 -15.68 -7.96
N THR A 21 11.62 -15.15 -6.75
CA THR A 21 10.26 -14.99 -6.16
C THR A 21 9.71 -13.57 -6.21
N GLN A 22 10.55 -12.60 -6.60
CA GLN A 22 10.21 -11.18 -6.65
C GLN A 22 9.04 -10.87 -7.58
N GLY A 23 8.94 -11.55 -8.73
CA GLY A 23 7.81 -11.39 -9.66
C GLY A 23 6.47 -11.74 -9.02
N GLY A 24 6.41 -12.81 -8.24
CA GLY A 24 5.22 -13.16 -7.46
C GLY A 24 4.90 -12.12 -6.38
N GLY A 25 5.92 -11.58 -5.71
CA GLY A 25 5.75 -10.49 -4.75
C GLY A 25 5.19 -9.21 -5.38
N GLN A 26 5.68 -8.82 -6.56
CA GLN A 26 5.18 -7.66 -7.30
C GLN A 26 3.75 -7.87 -7.79
N ALA A 27 3.44 -9.08 -8.29
CA ALA A 27 2.08 -9.45 -8.69
C ALA A 27 1.10 -9.38 -7.51
N LEU A 28 1.49 -9.90 -6.33
CA LEU A 28 0.69 -9.82 -5.12
C LEU A 28 0.46 -8.37 -4.68
N TYR A 29 1.52 -7.55 -4.65
CA TYR A 29 1.41 -6.13 -4.32
C TYR A 29 0.42 -5.41 -5.26
N GLY A 30 0.50 -5.66 -6.56
CA GLY A 30 -0.43 -5.08 -7.52
C GLY A 30 -1.87 -5.56 -7.33
N ALA A 31 -2.06 -6.86 -7.15
CA ALA A 31 -3.37 -7.47 -6.95
C ALA A 31 -4.07 -6.96 -5.68
N VAL A 32 -3.33 -6.83 -4.57
CA VAL A 32 -3.88 -6.34 -3.30
C VAL A 32 -4.09 -4.83 -3.34
N SER A 33 -3.10 -4.05 -3.78
CA SER A 33 -3.16 -2.58 -3.70
C SER A 33 -4.10 -1.98 -4.73
N PHE A 34 -3.97 -2.38 -6.00
CA PHE A 34 -4.74 -1.81 -7.11
C PHE A 34 -5.98 -2.62 -7.44
N GLY A 35 -5.90 -3.95 -7.34
CA GLY A 35 -7.05 -4.83 -7.58
C GLY A 35 -8.06 -4.74 -6.45
N ILE A 36 -7.85 -5.51 -5.39
CA ILE A 36 -8.79 -5.62 -4.27
C ILE A 36 -8.98 -4.26 -3.59
N GLY A 37 -7.89 -3.57 -3.26
CA GLY A 37 -7.93 -2.25 -2.62
C GLY A 37 -8.65 -1.21 -3.47
N GLY A 38 -8.36 -1.17 -4.77
CA GLY A 38 -9.04 -0.28 -5.70
C GLY A 38 -10.53 -0.58 -5.83
N ALA A 39 -10.91 -1.86 -5.96
CA ALA A 39 -12.30 -2.28 -6.08
C ALA A 39 -13.11 -1.97 -4.81
N VAL A 40 -12.60 -2.35 -3.64
CA VAL A 40 -13.25 -2.09 -2.35
C VAL A 40 -13.34 -0.60 -2.07
N GLY A 41 -12.25 0.15 -2.28
CA GLY A 41 -12.23 1.60 -2.11
C GLY A 41 -13.23 2.31 -3.02
N SER A 42 -13.28 1.94 -4.30
CA SER A 42 -14.21 2.52 -5.27
C SER A 42 -15.67 2.20 -4.94
N TYR A 43 -15.94 0.96 -4.55
CA TYR A 43 -17.28 0.54 -4.13
C TYR A 43 -17.76 1.32 -2.90
N LEU A 44 -16.94 1.41 -1.84
CA LEU A 44 -17.29 2.12 -0.61
C LEU A 44 -17.42 3.63 -0.87
N ALA A 45 -16.48 4.22 -1.61
CA ALA A 45 -16.53 5.64 -1.95
C ALA A 45 -17.80 5.98 -2.74
N GLY A 46 -18.17 5.17 -3.74
CA GLY A 46 -19.41 5.34 -4.48
C GLY A 46 -20.65 5.15 -3.61
N ARG A 47 -20.66 4.12 -2.76
CA ARG A 47 -21.79 3.78 -1.87
C ARG A 47 -22.10 4.86 -0.84
N TYR A 48 -21.07 5.56 -0.36
CA TYR A 48 -21.19 6.58 0.68
C TYR A 48 -21.02 8.01 0.16
N TRP A 49 -20.85 8.21 -1.16
CA TRP A 49 -20.66 9.54 -1.75
C TRP A 49 -21.77 10.52 -1.40
N THR A 50 -23.01 10.05 -1.32
CA THR A 50 -24.18 10.87 -0.97
C THR A 50 -24.17 11.39 0.47
N LEU A 51 -23.37 10.78 1.36
CA LEU A 51 -23.15 11.26 2.72
C LEU A 51 -22.11 12.40 2.79
N GLY A 52 -21.49 12.74 1.67
CA GLY A 52 -20.56 13.85 1.54
C GLY A 52 -19.10 13.40 1.35
N ALA A 53 -18.36 14.20 0.58
CA ALA A 53 -16.96 13.94 0.28
C ALA A 53 -16.07 13.99 1.55
N GLU A 54 -16.40 14.84 2.52
CA GLU A 54 -15.68 14.96 3.78
C GLU A 54 -15.61 13.63 4.54
N LEU A 55 -16.75 12.91 4.62
CA LEU A 55 -16.79 11.60 5.27
C LEU A 55 -15.92 10.57 4.52
N VAL A 56 -16.08 10.48 3.20
CA VAL A 56 -15.35 9.52 2.36
C VAL A 56 -13.84 9.76 2.46
N PHE A 57 -13.39 11.01 2.28
CA PHE A 57 -11.96 11.35 2.35
C PHE A 57 -11.43 11.33 3.79
N GLY A 58 -12.26 11.67 4.79
CA GLY A 58 -11.89 11.61 6.20
C GLY A 58 -11.60 10.17 6.65
N VAL A 59 -12.48 9.23 6.31
CA VAL A 59 -12.23 7.79 6.58
C VAL A 59 -11.01 7.30 5.81
N ALA A 60 -10.87 7.66 4.52
CA ALA A 60 -9.70 7.27 3.73
C ALA A 60 -8.38 7.80 4.34
N SER A 61 -8.38 9.04 4.84
CA SER A 61 -7.23 9.64 5.54
C SER A 61 -6.87 8.88 6.81
N LEU A 62 -7.86 8.52 7.64
CA LEU A 62 -7.64 7.72 8.84
C LEU A 62 -7.04 6.34 8.50
N LEU A 63 -7.54 5.68 7.46
CA LEU A 63 -6.98 4.40 6.99
C LEU A 63 -5.54 4.55 6.51
N CYS A 64 -5.21 5.62 5.78
CA CYS A 64 -3.84 5.93 5.39
C CYS A 64 -2.93 6.14 6.60
N LEU A 65 -3.38 6.88 7.63
CA LEU A 65 -2.62 7.08 8.86
C LEU A 65 -2.35 5.75 9.59
N LEU A 66 -3.36 4.89 9.71
CA LEU A 66 -3.19 3.56 10.30
C LEU A 66 -2.19 2.71 9.51
N ALA A 67 -2.26 2.72 8.18
CA ALA A 67 -1.31 2.03 7.32
C ALA A 67 0.12 2.55 7.50
N THR A 68 0.30 3.87 7.65
CA THR A 68 1.60 4.47 7.96
C THR A 68 2.14 3.99 9.30
N LEU A 69 1.32 3.93 10.35
CA LEU A 69 1.74 3.42 11.66
C LEU A 69 2.14 1.93 11.57
N VAL A 70 1.36 1.10 10.87
CA VAL A 70 1.68 -0.31 10.67
C VAL A 70 3.01 -0.46 9.92
N ALA A 71 3.23 0.30 8.86
CA ALA A 71 4.49 0.29 8.12
C ALA A 71 5.67 0.73 9.00
N TRP A 72 5.50 1.79 9.78
CA TRP A 72 6.53 2.34 10.67
C TRP A 72 6.97 1.34 11.74
N TYR A 73 6.02 0.60 12.35
CA TYR A 73 6.34 -0.38 13.37
C TYR A 73 6.71 -1.76 12.82
N GLY A 74 6.18 -2.14 11.65
CA GLY A 74 6.33 -3.46 11.05
C GLY A 74 7.58 -3.64 10.20
N PHE A 75 8.05 -2.60 9.49
CA PHE A 75 9.24 -2.69 8.64
C PHE A 75 10.53 -2.47 9.45
N ARG A 76 10.91 -3.45 10.27
CA ARG A 76 12.17 -3.47 11.04
C ARG A 76 13.24 -4.41 10.46
N ASP A 77 13.06 -4.88 9.23
CA ASP A 77 13.97 -5.83 8.61
C ASP A 77 15.29 -5.15 8.21
N THR A 78 16.42 -5.70 8.66
CA THR A 78 17.76 -5.15 8.42
C THR A 78 18.12 -5.04 6.94
N ARG A 79 17.49 -5.85 6.06
CA ARG A 79 17.68 -5.80 4.60
C ARG A 79 17.15 -4.49 3.99
N LEU A 80 16.28 -3.76 4.69
CA LEU A 80 15.77 -2.45 4.25
C LEU A 80 16.68 -1.30 4.65
N HIS A 81 17.55 -1.49 5.65
CA HIS A 81 18.44 -0.47 6.20
C HIS A 81 19.86 -0.53 5.61
N GLY A 82 20.16 -1.53 4.77
CA GLY A 82 21.44 -1.65 4.08
C GLY A 82 21.61 -0.56 3.03
N THR A 83 22.47 0.41 3.34
CA THR A 83 23.22 1.17 2.33
C THR A 83 24.08 0.16 1.58
N GLY A 84 23.76 -0.09 0.30
CA GLY A 84 24.70 -0.75 -0.59
C GLY A 84 25.97 0.06 -0.74
#